data_AF-A0A820MQB2-F1
#
_entry.id   AF-A0A820MQB2-F1
#
_cell.length_a   1.000
_cell.length_b   1.000
_cell.length_c   1.000
_cell.angle_alpha   90.00
_cell.angle_beta   90.00
_cell.angle_gamma   90.00
#
_symmetry.space_group_name_H-M   'P 1'
#
loop_
_entity.id
_entity.type
_entity.pdbx_description
1 polymer ?
#
loop_
_entity_poly.entity_id
_entity_poly.type
_entity_poly.pdbx_seq_one_letter_code
_entity_poly.pdbx_strand_id
1 'polypeptide(L)'
;LYKKDFEPSFLQSTEELYRNEGRQLIQTLELSQYLSHIERRLHEEQARITNYIDQSTKLQLIHLVENNLITNHIKQMLSKNFDKLINENRFISVALMYDLFFRIGISLINDLREAFGNYIK
;
A
#
# COMPACT_ATOMS: atom_id res chain seq x y z
N LEU A 1 -17.64 24.86 -2.87
CA LEU A 1 -18.16 23.72 -3.67
C LEU A 1 -17.21 22.54 -3.58
N TYR A 2 -16.02 22.56 -4.20
CA TYR A 2 -15.08 21.42 -4.18
C TYR A 2 -14.77 20.87 -2.77
N LYS A 3 -14.18 21.70 -1.88
CA LYS A 3 -13.78 21.31 -0.53
C LYS A 3 -14.92 20.93 0.42
N LYS A 4 -16.14 21.40 0.12
CA LYS A 4 -17.30 21.22 1.00
C LYS A 4 -18.18 20.05 0.56
N ASP A 5 -18.37 19.90 -0.74
CA ASP A 5 -19.41 19.04 -1.29
C ASP A 5 -18.81 17.83 -2.04
N PHE A 6 -17.68 18.02 -2.73
CA PHE A 6 -17.04 16.95 -3.52
C PHE A 6 -15.98 16.18 -2.74
N GLU A 7 -14.96 16.87 -2.22
CA GLU A 7 -13.78 16.23 -1.62
C GLU A 7 -14.13 15.25 -0.49
N PRO A 8 -15.01 15.57 0.48
CA PRO A 8 -15.35 14.65 1.55
C PRO A 8 -15.99 13.35 1.02
N SER A 9 -16.99 13.48 0.13
CA SER A 9 -17.70 12.35 -0.47
C SER A 9 -16.77 11.49 -1.33
N PHE A 10 -15.87 12.13 -2.08
CA PHE A 10 -14.86 11.47 -2.90
C PHE A 10 -13.88 10.65 -2.05
N LEU A 11 -13.31 11.25 -0.99
CA LEU A 11 -12.39 10.57 -0.09
C LEU A 11 -13.09 9.41 0.64
N GLN A 12 -14.31 9.61 1.14
CA GLN A 12 -15.08 8.55 1.80
C GLN A 12 -15.31 7.34 0.88
N SER A 13 -15.76 7.59 -0.35
CA SER A 13 -16.02 6.52 -1.33
C SER A 13 -14.72 5.79 -1.71
N THR A 14 -13.63 6.54 -1.84
CA THR A 14 -12.31 5.99 -2.15
C THR A 14 -11.76 5.16 -0.99
N GLU A 15 -12.01 5.57 0.25
CA GLU A 15 -11.63 4.82 1.44
C GLU A 15 -12.33 3.47 1.48
N GLU A 16 -13.64 3.44 1.27
CA GLU A 16 -14.42 2.21 1.26
C GLU A 16 -13.95 1.26 0.15
N LEU A 17 -13.68 1.80 -1.05
CA LEU A 17 -13.11 1.04 -2.16
C LEU A 17 -11.79 0.38 -1.78
N TYR A 18 -10.81 1.15 -1.31
CA TYR A 18 -9.48 0.59 -1.01
C TYR A 18 -9.47 -0.29 0.23
N ARG A 19 -10.36 -0.05 1.20
CA ARG A 19 -10.55 -0.93 2.37
C ARG A 19 -11.09 -2.30 1.97
N ASN A 20 -12.02 -2.35 1.02
CA ASN A 20 -12.56 -3.61 0.51
C ASN A 20 -11.55 -4.32 -0.38
N GLU A 21 -10.91 -3.57 -1.28
CA GLU A 21 -9.87 -4.08 -2.17
C GLU A 21 -8.68 -4.66 -1.39
N GLY A 22 -8.17 -3.94 -0.38
CA GLY A 22 -7.07 -4.39 0.46
C GLY A 22 -7.40 -5.68 1.20
N ARG A 23 -8.56 -5.74 1.86
CA ARG A 23 -9.03 -6.94 2.57
C ARG A 23 -9.18 -8.16 1.67
N GLN A 24 -9.70 -7.98 0.46
CA GLN A 24 -9.87 -9.07 -0.49
C GLN A 24 -8.52 -9.53 -1.04
N LEU A 25 -7.73 -8.62 -1.60
CA LEU A 25 -6.56 -8.97 -2.40
C LEU A 25 -5.41 -9.52 -1.56
N ILE A 26 -5.23 -9.07 -0.31
CA ILE A 26 -4.20 -9.64 0.58
C ILE A 26 -4.45 -11.13 0.89
N GLN A 27 -5.72 -11.57 0.81
CA GLN A 27 -6.10 -12.96 1.05
C GLN A 27 -5.98 -13.82 -0.21
N THR A 28 -6.25 -13.23 -1.39
CA THR A 28 -6.37 -13.97 -2.65
C THR A 28 -5.12 -13.94 -3.53
N LEU A 29 -4.28 -12.91 -3.41
CA LEU A 29 -3.08 -12.75 -4.23
C LEU A 29 -1.82 -13.24 -3.51
N GLU A 30 -0.84 -13.63 -4.30
CA GLU A 30 0.54 -13.78 -3.82
C GLU A 30 1.10 -12.41 -3.42
N LEU A 31 1.98 -12.37 -2.41
CA LEU A 31 2.51 -11.10 -1.88
C LEU A 31 3.16 -10.23 -2.96
N SER A 32 3.96 -10.84 -3.86
CA SER A 32 4.56 -10.12 -4.99
C SER A 32 3.53 -9.46 -5.92
N GLN A 33 2.43 -10.16 -6.24
CA GLN A 33 1.35 -9.61 -7.07
C GLN A 33 0.62 -8.48 -6.35
N TYR A 34 0.41 -8.64 -5.04
CA TYR A 34 -0.21 -7.60 -4.22
C TYR A 34 0.66 -6.34 -4.14
N LEU A 35 1.97 -6.47 -4.00
CA LEU A 35 2.91 -5.33 -4.02
C LEU A 35 2.88 -4.58 -5.36
N SER A 36 2.94 -5.30 -6.48
CA SER A 36 2.81 -4.68 -7.81
C SER A 36 1.45 -4.01 -8.02
N HIS A 37 0.39 -4.58 -7.45
CA HIS A 37 -0.94 -3.98 -7.48
C HIS A 37 -0.98 -2.66 -6.70
N ILE A 38 -0.38 -2.61 -5.52
CA ILE A 38 -0.27 -1.39 -4.71
C ILE A 38 0.45 -0.28 -5.49
N GLU A 39 1.61 -0.60 -6.06
CA GLU A 39 2.39 0.35 -6.87
C GLU A 39 1.56 0.93 -8.02
N ARG A 40 0.85 0.07 -8.75
CA ARG A 40 -0.06 0.49 -9.83
C ARG A 40 -1.15 1.42 -9.32
N ARG A 41 -1.80 1.12 -8.19
CA ARG A 41 -2.84 1.98 -7.61
C ARG A 41 -2.31 3.35 -7.21
N LEU A 42 -1.12 3.41 -6.62
CA LEU A 42 -0.49 4.69 -6.26
C LEU A 42 -0.19 5.53 -7.51
N HIS A 43 0.29 4.92 -8.61
CA HIS A 43 0.46 5.62 -9.88
C HIS A 43 -0.85 6.09 -10.50
N GLU A 44 -1.90 5.26 -10.45
CA GLU A 44 -3.24 5.62 -10.95
C GLU A 44 -3.83 6.81 -10.19
N GLU A 45 -3.74 6.82 -8.86
CA GLU A 45 -4.22 7.96 -8.06
C GLU A 45 -3.36 9.20 -8.28
N GLN A 46 -2.04 9.05 -8.45
CA GLN A 46 -1.19 10.18 -8.81
C GLN A 46 -1.57 10.78 -10.17
N ALA A 47 -1.92 9.96 -11.16
CA ALA A 47 -2.42 10.43 -12.45
C ALA A 47 -3.81 11.07 -12.34
N ARG A 48 -4.72 10.49 -11.54
CA ARG A 48 -6.04 11.06 -11.26
C ARG A 48 -5.91 12.45 -10.64
N ILE A 49 -5.00 12.61 -9.68
CA ILE A 49 -4.70 13.90 -9.05
C ILE A 49 -4.25 14.92 -10.08
N THR A 50 -3.30 14.57 -10.94
CA THR A 50 -2.76 15.47 -11.94
C THR A 50 -3.81 15.94 -12.95
N ASN A 51 -4.75 15.06 -13.33
CA ASN A 51 -5.66 15.33 -14.44
C ASN A 51 -7.01 15.93 -14.03
N TYR A 52 -7.55 15.57 -12.86
CA TYR A 52 -8.98 15.80 -12.57
C TYR A 52 -9.31 16.28 -11.16
N ILE A 53 -8.36 16.25 -10.22
CA ILE A 53 -8.61 16.50 -8.79
C ILE A 53 -7.76 17.69 -8.34
N ASP A 54 -8.27 18.49 -7.42
CA ASP A 54 -7.51 19.61 -6.87
C ASP A 54 -6.25 19.11 -6.14
N GLN A 55 -5.11 19.77 -6.38
CA GLN A 55 -3.82 19.35 -5.80
C GLN A 55 -3.84 19.34 -4.26
N SER A 56 -4.70 20.13 -3.63
CA SER A 56 -4.85 20.13 -2.17
C SER A 56 -5.42 18.83 -1.60
N THR A 57 -6.02 17.95 -2.42
CA THR A 57 -6.49 16.62 -2.01
C THR A 57 -5.36 15.58 -2.02
N LYS A 58 -4.25 15.86 -2.72
CA LYS A 58 -3.17 14.90 -2.99
C LYS A 58 -2.69 14.16 -1.75
N LEU A 59 -2.31 14.89 -0.71
CA LEU A 59 -1.71 14.32 0.49
C LEU A 59 -2.70 13.37 1.20
N GLN A 60 -3.95 13.79 1.34
CA GLN A 60 -5.00 13.00 2.00
C GLN A 60 -5.33 11.74 1.20
N LEU A 61 -5.44 11.84 -0.13
CA LEU A 61 -5.75 10.70 -0.99
C LEU A 61 -4.64 9.65 -0.99
N ILE A 62 -3.38 10.06 -1.13
CA ILE A 62 -2.25 9.12 -1.14
C ILE A 62 -2.13 8.41 0.21
N HIS A 63 -2.20 9.12 1.33
CA HIS A 63 -2.16 8.49 2.65
C HIS A 63 -3.33 7.54 2.90
N LEU A 64 -4.51 7.87 2.39
CA LEU A 64 -5.68 7.00 2.48
C LEU A 64 -5.45 5.68 1.73
N VAL A 65 -4.88 5.73 0.53
CA VAL A 65 -4.55 4.53 -0.25
C VAL A 65 -3.47 3.70 0.44
N GLU A 66 -2.39 4.35 0.88
CA GLU A 66 -1.29 3.72 1.62
C GLU A 66 -1.77 3.03 2.89
N ASN A 67 -2.64 3.69 3.68
CA ASN A 67 -3.17 3.10 4.90
C ASN A 67 -4.05 1.88 4.63
N ASN A 68 -4.95 1.98 3.65
CA ASN A 68 -5.90 0.92 3.36
C ASN A 68 -5.29 -0.27 2.62
N LEU A 69 -4.20 -0.08 1.87
CA LEU A 69 -3.53 -1.17 1.14
C LEU A 69 -2.24 -1.68 1.80
N ILE A 70 -1.59 -0.89 2.68
CA ILE A 70 -0.30 -1.28 3.26
C ILE A 70 -0.38 -1.30 4.78
N THR A 71 -0.56 -0.15 5.43
CA THR A 71 -0.45 -0.02 6.89
C THR A 71 -1.38 -0.98 7.64
N ASN A 72 -2.64 -1.09 7.19
CA ASN A 72 -3.63 -1.98 7.81
C ASN A 72 -3.33 -3.48 7.62
N HIS A 73 -2.46 -3.83 6.69
CA HIS A 73 -2.19 -5.21 6.27
C HIS A 73 -0.75 -5.67 6.56
N ILE A 74 0.09 -4.80 7.14
CA ILE A 74 1.53 -5.06 7.36
C ILE A 74 1.80 -6.41 8.05
N LYS A 75 1.05 -6.72 9.12
CA LYS A 75 1.19 -7.99 9.85
C LYS A 75 0.88 -9.20 8.97
N GLN A 76 -0.11 -9.11 8.08
CA GLN A 76 -0.49 -10.20 7.18
C GLN A 76 0.55 -10.39 6.06
N MET A 77 1.06 -9.27 5.52
CA MET A 77 2.13 -9.28 4.52
C MET A 77 3.38 -9.97 5.07
N LEU A 78 3.80 -9.63 6.29
CA LEU A 78 5.02 -10.16 6.91
C LEU A 78 4.87 -11.58 7.47
N SER A 79 3.72 -11.95 8.06
CA SER A 79 3.57 -13.24 8.76
C SER A 79 3.37 -14.45 7.87
N LYS A 80 2.73 -14.32 6.70
CA LYS A 80 2.28 -15.48 5.92
C LYS A 80 3.18 -15.80 4.72
N ASN A 81 3.76 -14.77 4.11
CA ASN A 81 4.31 -14.89 2.75
C ASN A 81 5.67 -14.20 2.57
N PHE A 82 6.25 -13.61 3.62
CA PHE A 82 7.56 -12.96 3.54
C PHE A 82 8.65 -13.99 3.20
N ASP A 83 8.72 -15.10 3.93
CA ASP A 83 9.72 -16.15 3.70
C ASP A 83 9.64 -16.71 2.28
N LYS A 84 8.43 -16.91 1.76
CA LYS A 84 8.21 -17.36 0.37
C LYS A 84 8.77 -16.36 -0.65
N LEU A 85 8.56 -15.07 -0.43
CA LEU A 85 9.06 -14.01 -1.29
C LEU A 85 10.60 -14.02 -1.36
N ILE A 86 11.26 -14.21 -0.20
CA ILE A 86 12.71 -14.28 -0.08
C ILE A 86 13.24 -15.59 -0.71
N ASN A 87 12.64 -16.73 -0.38
CA ASN A 87 13.04 -18.05 -0.89
C ASN A 87 12.96 -18.17 -2.41
N GLU A 88 11.98 -17.52 -3.03
CA GLU A 88 11.82 -17.51 -4.49
C GLU A 88 12.77 -16.53 -5.20
N ASN A 89 13.73 -15.92 -4.49
CA ASN A 89 14.70 -14.96 -5.02
C ASN A 89 14.04 -13.82 -5.82
N ARG A 90 12.84 -13.39 -5.41
CA ARG A 90 12.12 -12.31 -6.08
C ARG A 90 12.65 -10.94 -5.65
N PHE A 91 13.92 -10.67 -5.95
CA PHE A 91 14.63 -9.44 -5.56
C PHE A 91 13.87 -8.16 -5.95
N ILE A 92 13.22 -8.16 -7.12
CA ILE A 92 12.40 -7.04 -7.59
C ILE A 92 11.23 -6.78 -6.63
N SER A 93 10.52 -7.83 -6.18
CA SER A 93 9.40 -7.68 -5.26
C SER A 93 9.86 -7.28 -3.85
N VAL A 94 11.04 -7.76 -3.42
CA VAL A 94 11.64 -7.36 -2.15
C VAL A 94 12.02 -5.88 -2.16
N ALA A 95 12.66 -5.42 -3.25
CA ALA A 95 12.99 -4.00 -3.43
C ALA A 95 11.73 -3.13 -3.43
N LEU A 96 10.70 -3.54 -4.17
CA LEU A 96 9.43 -2.83 -4.20
C LEU A 96 8.78 -2.76 -2.80
N MET A 97 8.83 -3.84 -2.02
CA MET A 97 8.31 -3.83 -0.67
C MET A 97 9.06 -2.84 0.23
N TYR A 98 10.40 -2.81 0.14
CA TYR A 98 11.22 -1.85 0.86
C TYR A 98 10.86 -0.42 0.48
N ASP A 99 10.76 -0.11 -0.82
CA ASP A 99 10.44 1.24 -1.32
C ASP A 99 9.06 1.71 -0.86
N LEU A 100 8.07 0.81 -0.89
CA LEU A 100 6.71 1.10 -0.41
C LEU A 100 6.68 1.37 1.10
N PHE A 101 7.41 0.59 1.90
CA PHE A 101 7.41 0.76 3.36
C PHE A 101 8.21 1.98 3.77
N PHE A 102 9.32 2.26 3.09
CA PHE A 102 10.16 3.43 3.32
C PHE A 102 9.38 4.72 3.09
N ARG A 103 8.55 4.75 2.04
CA ARG A 103 7.66 5.87 1.72
C ARG A 103 6.69 6.21 2.85
N ILE A 104 6.11 5.19 3.50
CA ILE A 104 5.11 5.39 4.56
C ILE A 104 5.78 5.86 5.86
N GLY A 105 6.85 5.19 6.27
CA GLY A 105 7.61 5.64 7.43
C GLY A 105 8.47 4.60 8.12
N ILE A 106 9.25 5.10 9.08
CA ILE A 106 10.28 4.33 9.79
C ILE A 106 9.72 3.12 10.56
N SER A 107 8.46 3.18 11.02
CA SER A 107 7.83 2.07 11.74
C SER A 107 7.71 0.82 10.87
N LEU A 108 7.25 0.95 9.61
CA LEU A 108 7.10 -0.19 8.70
C LEU A 108 8.46 -0.74 8.28
N ILE A 109 9.49 0.11 8.19
CA ILE A 109 10.87 -0.34 7.97
C ILE A 109 11.38 -1.14 9.17
N ASN A 110 11.05 -0.75 10.40
CA ASN A 110 11.41 -1.54 11.58
C ASN A 110 10.69 -2.88 11.60
N ASP A 111 9.40 -2.93 11.23
CA ASP A 111 8.64 -4.18 11.10
C ASP A 111 9.30 -5.11 10.06
N LEU A 112 9.72 -4.56 8.92
CA LEU A 112 10.42 -5.31 7.88
C LEU A 112 11.79 -5.82 8.37
N ARG A 113 12.55 -4.99 9.08
CA ARG A 113 13.84 -5.40 9.67
C ARG A 113 13.68 -6.54 10.68
N GLU A 114 12.62 -6.50 11.48
CA GLU A 114 12.30 -7.57 12.42
C GLU A 114 11.97 -8.87 11.66
N ALA A 115 11.14 -8.79 10.61
CA ALA A 115 10.83 -9.95 9.76
C ALA A 115 12.09 -10.57 9.13
N PHE A 116 12.97 -9.76 8.55
CA PHE A 116 14.28 -10.22 8.05
C PHE A 116 15.14 -10.85 9.14
N GLY A 117 15.18 -10.24 10.33
CA GLY A 117 15.95 -10.76 11.46
C GLY A 117 15.44 -12.11 11.97
N ASN A 118 14.14 -12.36 11.86
CA ASN A 118 13.52 -13.65 12.21
C ASN A 118 13.75 -14.71 11.13
N TYR A 119 13.78 -14.33 9.85
CA TYR A 119 14.04 -15.26 8.74
C TYR A 119 15.49 -15.82 8.73
N ILE A 120 16.47 -15.01 9.14
CA ILE A 120 17.90 -15.39 9.09
C ILE A 120 18.31 -16.32 10.26
N LYS A 121 17.56 -16.30 11.37
CA LYS A 121 17.84 -17.11 12.57
C LYS A 121 17.39 -18.55 12.40
#